data_AF-A0A6A0AUE9-F1
#
_entry.id   AF-A0A6A0AUE9-F1
#
_cell.length_a   1.000
_cell.length_b   1.000
_cell.length_c   1.000
_cell.angle_alpha   90.00
_cell.angle_beta   90.00
_cell.angle_gamma   90.00
#
_symmetry.space_group_name_H-M   'P 1'
#
loop_
_entity.id
_entity.type
_entity.pdbx_description
1 polymer ?
#
loop_
_entity_poly.entity_id
_entity_poly.type
_entity_poly.pdbx_seq_one_letter_code
_entity_poly.pdbx_strand_id
1 'polypeptide(L)' 'MTDRPTNPARPRGVEELAAAVPMPDLEPVAHPDCRVCFAADRGRTAARTQGAPQRVADFNRVITGHLHRADQGEGAER' A
#
# COMPACT_ATOMS: atom_id res chain seq x y z
N MET A 1 -56.15 -16.68 -26.54
CA MET A 1 -55.18 -17.44 -25.73
C MET A 1 -53.96 -17.64 -26.62
N THR A 2 -52.94 -16.81 -26.46
CA THR A 2 -51.67 -16.94 -27.21
C THR A 2 -50.54 -16.68 -26.21
N ASP A 3 -49.90 -17.76 -25.80
CA ASP A 3 -48.71 -17.82 -24.96
C ASP A 3 -47.54 -17.06 -25.60
N ARG A 4 -46.98 -16.11 -24.84
CA ARG A 4 -45.75 -15.39 -25.18
C ARG A 4 -44.60 -16.05 -24.42
N PRO A 5 -43.62 -16.69 -25.09
CA PRO A 5 -42.52 -17.33 -24.38
C PRO A 5 -41.60 -16.28 -23.74
N THR A 6 -41.40 -16.41 -22.43
CA THR A 6 -40.45 -15.62 -21.64
C THR A 6 -39.03 -15.97 -22.05
N ASN A 7 -38.33 -15.01 -22.64
CA ASN A 7 -36.91 -15.12 -23.00
C ASN A 7 -36.06 -15.26 -21.73
N PRO A 8 -35.23 -16.31 -21.57
CA PRO A 8 -34.36 -16.44 -20.41
C PRO A 8 -33.33 -15.31 -20.40
N ALA A 9 -33.24 -14.64 -19.25
CA ALA A 9 -32.33 -13.55 -18.99
C ALA A 9 -30.90 -13.87 -19.48
N ARG A 10 -30.35 -13.00 -20.33
CA ARG A 10 -28.92 -12.95 -20.62
C ARG A 10 -28.14 -12.91 -19.30
N PRO A 11 -27.08 -13.71 -19.11
CA PRO A 11 -26.21 -13.55 -17.95
C PRO A 11 -25.60 -12.14 -18.00
N ARG A 12 -25.74 -11.41 -16.88
CA ARG A 12 -25.11 -10.10 -16.68
C ARG A 12 -23.59 -10.26 -16.71
N GLY A 13 -22.92 -9.18 -17.11
CA GLY A 13 -21.55 -9.14 -17.60
C GLY A 13 -20.50 -9.86 -16.77
N VAL A 14 -19.41 -10.17 -17.45
CA VAL A 14 -18.13 -10.68 -16.92
C VAL A 14 -17.37 -9.66 -16.06
N GLU A 15 -18.06 -8.64 -15.54
CA GLU A 15 -17.47 -7.46 -14.89
C GLU A 15 -17.36 -7.61 -13.36
N GLU A 16 -17.83 -8.72 -12.78
CA GLU A 16 -18.04 -8.85 -11.33
C GLU A 16 -17.05 -9.78 -10.60
N LEU A 17 -15.79 -9.88 -11.03
CA LEU A 17 -14.75 -10.57 -10.24
C LEU A 17 -13.38 -9.87 -10.31
N ALA A 18 -13.35 -8.55 -10.09
CA ALA A 18 -12.18 -7.97 -9.43
C ALA A 18 -12.33 -8.15 -7.92
N ALA A 19 -12.39 -9.39 -7.45
CA ALA A 19 -12.14 -9.67 -6.04
C ALA A 19 -10.74 -9.11 -5.76
N ALA A 20 -10.67 -8.03 -4.99
CA ALA A 20 -9.42 -7.36 -4.66
C ALA A 20 -8.49 -8.40 -4.02
N VAL A 21 -7.57 -8.95 -4.81
CA VAL A 21 -6.50 -9.79 -4.30
C VAL A 21 -5.75 -8.89 -3.32
N PRO A 22 -5.72 -9.21 -2.01
CA PRO A 22 -4.98 -8.40 -1.06
C PRO A 22 -3.52 -8.49 -1.49
N MET A 23 -3.00 -7.38 -2.01
CA MET A 23 -1.58 -7.26 -2.30
C MET A 23 -0.83 -7.53 -1.00
N PRO A 24 0.26 -8.32 -1.03
CA PRO A 24 1.05 -8.54 0.17
C PRO A 24 1.53 -7.18 0.70
N ASP A 25 1.39 -6.97 2.01
CA ASP A 25 1.90 -5.75 2.65
C ASP A 25 3.43 -5.80 2.57
N LEU A 26 3.99 -5.07 1.61
CA LEU A 26 5.43 -4.98 1.42
C LEU A 26 5.99 -4.01 2.42
N GLU A 27 7.04 -4.44 3.13
CA GLU A 27 7.71 -3.53 4.05
C GLU A 27 8.32 -2.33 3.31
N PRO A 28 8.17 -1.11 3.86
CA PRO A 28 8.69 0.08 3.23
C PRO A 28 10.22 0.10 3.23
N VAL A 29 10.80 0.62 2.16
CA VAL A 29 12.25 0.76 1.97
C VAL A 29 12.69 2.15 2.45
N ALA A 30 13.76 2.19 3.25
CA ALA A 30 14.33 3.43 3.73
C ALA A 30 15.02 4.20 2.59
N HIS A 31 14.75 5.49 2.45
CA HIS A 31 15.42 6.35 1.49
C HIS A 31 16.90 6.52 1.88
N PRO A 32 17.86 6.21 0.99
CA PRO A 32 19.28 6.09 1.33
C PRO A 32 19.90 7.40 1.87
N ASP A 33 19.51 8.54 1.32
CA ASP A 33 20.05 9.85 1.71
C ASP A 33 19.27 10.56 2.83
N CYS A 34 18.20 9.93 3.35
CA CYS A 34 17.39 10.55 4.39
C CYS A 34 17.79 10.07 5.79
N ARG A 35 18.24 11.02 6.62
CA ARG A 35 18.65 10.76 8.01
C ARG A 35 17.50 10.22 8.88
N VAL A 36 16.27 10.63 8.61
CA VAL A 36 15.08 10.15 9.35
C VAL A 36 14.81 8.69 8.99
N CYS A 37 14.77 8.34 7.70
CA CYS A 37 14.70 6.96 7.24
C CYS A 37 15.81 6.08 7.82
N PHE A 38 17.05 6.57 7.81
CA PHE A 38 18.19 5.83 8.34
C PHE A 38 18.04 5.52 9.83
N ALA A 39 17.61 6.51 10.62
CA ALA A 39 17.36 6.32 12.05
C ALA A 39 16.19 5.35 12.30
N ALA A 40 15.09 5.50 11.54
CA ALA A 40 13.93 4.62 11.63
C ALA A 40 14.26 3.18 11.23
N ASP A 41 15.06 2.96 10.19
CA ASP A 41 15.50 1.64 9.76
C ASP A 41 16.36 0.96 10.84
N ARG A 42 17.29 1.69 11.46
CA ARG A 42 18.06 1.15 12.60
C ARG A 42 17.17 0.78 13.79
N GLY A 43 16.19 1.63 14.11
CA GLY A 43 15.19 1.33 15.13
C GLY A 43 14.39 0.07 14.80
N ARG A 44 13.99 -0.08 13.53
CA ARG A 44 13.29 -1.25 13.01
C ARG A 44 14.11 -2.53 13.15
N THR A 45 15.40 -2.49 12.77
CA THR A 45 16.31 -3.64 12.95
C THR A 45 16.40 -4.05 14.41
N ALA A 46 16.57 -3.09 15.33
CA ALA A 46 16.63 -3.38 16.76
C ALA A 46 15.31 -3.97 17.29
N ALA A 47 14.16 -3.44 16.83
CA ALA A 47 12.85 -3.96 17.19
C ALA A 47 12.63 -5.40 16.69
N ARG A 48 13.15 -5.76 15.51
CA ARG A 48 13.14 -7.15 15.01
C ARG A 48 13.96 -8.07 15.91
N THR A 49 15.17 -7.67 16.28
CA THR A 49 16.02 -8.44 17.20
C THR A 49 15.37 -8.63 18.56
N GLN A 50 14.59 -7.66 19.03
CA GLN A 50 13.84 -7.74 20.29
C GLN A 50 12.53 -8.53 20.20
N GLY A 51 12.08 -8.93 19.00
CA GLY A 51 10.79 -9.56 18.81
C GLY A 51 9.60 -8.64 19.12
N ALA A 52 9.72 -7.34 18.82
CA ALA A 52 8.71 -6.32 19.11
C ALA A 52 7.96 -5.88 17.82
N PRO A 53 6.95 -6.63 17.34
CA PRO A 53 6.32 -6.37 16.05
C PRO A 53 5.58 -5.03 15.98
N GLN A 54 5.01 -4.54 17.08
CA GLN A 54 4.38 -3.22 17.12
C GLN A 54 5.39 -2.10 16.84
N ARG A 55 6.60 -2.20 17.40
CA ARG A 55 7.66 -1.23 17.14
C ARG A 55 8.13 -1.26 15.69
N VAL A 56 8.20 -2.45 15.08
CA VAL A 56 8.50 -2.59 13.64
C VAL A 56 7.45 -1.85 12.81
N ALA A 57 6.17 -2.01 13.12
CA ALA A 57 5.08 -1.31 12.44
C ALA A 57 5.17 0.22 12.62
N ASP A 58 5.53 0.69 13.81
CA ASP A 58 5.71 2.12 14.07
C ASP A 58 6.86 2.72 13.26
N PHE A 59 8.00 2.03 13.17
CA PHE A 59 9.10 2.48 12.30
C PHE A 59 8.74 2.41 10.81
N ASN A 60 7.97 1.40 10.39
CA ASN A 60 7.46 1.34 9.01
C ASN A 60 6.59 2.56 8.68
N ARG A 61 5.71 3.01 9.60
CA ARG A 61 4.92 4.24 9.41
C ARG A 61 5.79 5.48 9.26
N VAL A 62 6.89 5.58 10.00
CA VAL A 62 7.83 6.70 9.87
C VAL A 62 8.49 6.68 8.49
N ILE A 63 8.98 5.52 8.05
CA ILE A 63 9.62 5.36 6.74
C ILE A 63 8.64 5.75 5.62
N THR A 64 7.40 5.27 5.67
CA THR A 64 6.36 5.56 4.67
C THR A 64 5.88 7.01 4.68
N GLY A 65 5.72 7.61 5.87
CA GLY A 65 4.95 8.84 6.03
C GLY A 65 5.77 10.14 6.08
N HIS A 66 7.08 10.06 6.26
CA HIS A 66 7.91 11.27 6.33
C HIS A 66 8.28 11.78 4.93
N LEU A 67 8.29 13.09 4.76
CA LEU A 67 8.57 13.74 3.47
C LEU A 67 10.07 13.89 3.25
N HIS A 68 10.56 13.55 2.05
CA HIS A 68 11.93 13.85 1.67
C HIS A 68 12.04 15.23 1.05
N ARG A 69 13.19 15.89 1.26
CA ARG A 69 13.49 17.16 0.60
C ARG A 69 13.54 17.02 -0.93
N ALA A 70 13.90 15.84 -1.44
CA ALA A 70 13.89 15.53 -2.87
C ALA A 70 12.46 15.48 -3.45
N ASP A 71 11.48 15.03 -2.66
CA ASP A 71 10.06 14.96 -3.06
C ASP A 71 9.41 16.35 -3.17
N GLN A 72 10.07 17.39 -2.65
CA GLN A 72 9.59 18.79 -2.71
C GLN A 72 10.12 19.55 -3.94
N GLY A 73 10.80 18.86 -4.87
CA GLY A 73 11.44 19.44 -6.05
C GLY A 73 10.59 19.49 -7.33
N GLU A 74 9.40 18.87 -7.35
CA GLU A 74 8.52 18.86 -8.52
C GLU A 74 7.27 19.70 -8.23
N GLY A 75 7.33 21.00 -8.53
CA GLY A 75 6.19 21.91 -8.34
C GLY A 75 6.50 23.40 -8.30
N ALA A 76 7.76 23.81 -8.45
CA ALA A 76 8.13 25.21 -8.66
C ALA A 76 8.47 25.46 -10.15
N GLU A 77 7.53 25.14 -11.04
CA GLU A 77 7.56 25.67 -12.40
C GLU A 77 7.20 27.16 -12.32
N ARG A 78 8.07 27.99 -12.91
CA ARG A 78 7.99 29.45 -12.98
C ARG A 78 7.05 29.91 -14.08
#